data_AF-A0A7S0SE44-F1
#
_entry.id   AF-A0A7S0SE44-F1
#
_cell.length_a   1.000
_cell.length_b   1.000
_cell.length_c   1.000
_cell.angle_alpha   90.00
_cell.angle_beta   90.00
_cell.angle_gamma   90.00
#
_symmetry.space_group_name_H-M   'P 1'
#
loop_
_entity.id
_entity.type
_entity.pdbx_description
1 polymer ?
#
loop_
_entity_poly.entity_id
_entity_poly.type
_entity_poly.pdbx_seq_one_letter_code
_entity_poly.pdbx_strand_id
1 'polypeptide(L)'
;WDPVSGANYTSVEPGQEINDVCIWDRTGLIITAMEHRVLGCYFAPSLGAAPAWCSFLENLTEEMEEEQRPSMYDDYRFVTREELERLGMSHLVGTAMLRAYMHGFFVDNRLYGKAKAIAEPFSYEKYRSQKVEEKLAAERATRITVKKKAPKVNAALVAKLERDAVKEAGKVGDGAKKRQRRSDADADSDGEGGGAGGVGGLLED
;
A
#
# COMPACT_ATOMS: atom_id res chain seq x y z
N TRP A 1 23.84 -16.55 -31.72
CA TRP A 1 22.42 -16.92 -31.84
C TRP A 1 22.35 -18.42 -31.95
N ASP A 2 21.28 -19.04 -31.46
CA ASP A 2 21.10 -20.49 -31.60
C ASP A 2 20.70 -20.82 -33.05
N PRO A 3 21.45 -21.68 -33.77
CA PRO A 3 21.15 -22.05 -35.15
C PRO A 3 19.78 -22.70 -35.36
N VAL A 4 19.20 -23.31 -34.33
CA VAL A 4 17.93 -24.02 -34.42
C VAL A 4 16.73 -23.12 -34.06
N SER A 5 16.81 -22.41 -32.94
CA SER A 5 15.69 -21.57 -32.47
C SER A 5 15.72 -20.13 -33.01
N GLY A 6 16.86 -19.65 -33.50
CA GLY A 6 17.04 -18.25 -33.89
C GLY A 6 17.04 -17.28 -32.69
N ALA A 7 16.99 -17.78 -31.46
CA ALA A 7 17.03 -16.96 -30.26
C ALA A 7 18.42 -16.32 -30.07
N ASN A 8 18.42 -15.07 -29.61
CA ASN A 8 19.64 -14.38 -29.20
C ASN A 8 20.18 -15.02 -27.93
N TYR A 9 21.41 -15.53 -27.99
CA TYR A 9 22.06 -16.16 -26.84
C TYR A 9 22.72 -15.11 -25.94
N THR A 10 23.60 -14.30 -26.52
CA THR A 10 24.28 -13.19 -25.85
C THR A 10 24.47 -12.05 -26.83
N SER A 11 24.48 -10.82 -26.33
CA SER A 11 24.81 -9.61 -27.09
C SER A 11 25.98 -8.92 -26.38
N VAL A 12 27.02 -8.60 -27.13
CA VAL A 12 28.18 -7.86 -26.63
C VAL A 12 28.21 -6.53 -27.35
N GLU A 13 27.99 -5.45 -26.61
CA GLU A 13 27.94 -4.08 -27.14
C GLU A 13 29.16 -3.30 -26.66
N PRO A 14 30.25 -3.26 -27.46
CA PRO A 14 31.33 -2.32 -27.21
C PRO A 14 30.83 -0.89 -27.41
N GLY A 15 31.36 0.04 -26.62
CA GLY A 15 31.04 1.47 -26.77
C GLY A 15 31.67 2.13 -28.00
N GLN A 16 32.41 1.40 -28.82
CA GLN A 16 33.06 1.85 -30.04
C GLN A 16 32.70 0.92 -31.20
N GLU A 17 32.89 1.40 -32.43
CA GLU A 17 32.62 0.62 -33.64
C GLU A 17 33.59 -0.58 -33.76
N ILE A 18 33.04 -1.73 -34.16
CA ILE A 18 33.79 -2.98 -34.37
C ILE A 18 34.15 -3.08 -35.85
N ASN A 19 35.44 -3.27 -36.12
CA ASN A 19 35.98 -3.49 -37.46
C ASN A 19 36.08 -4.97 -37.81
N ASP A 20 36.51 -5.80 -36.87
CA ASP A 20 36.72 -7.23 -37.07
C ASP A 20 36.58 -8.01 -35.76
N VAL A 21 36.30 -9.31 -35.86
CA VAL A 21 36.13 -10.22 -34.71
C VAL A 21 36.90 -11.52 -34.95
N CYS A 22 37.76 -11.85 -34.00
CA CYS A 22 38.52 -13.09 -33.95
C CYS A 22 38.01 -13.98 -32.81
N ILE A 23 37.70 -15.23 -33.13
CA ILE A 23 37.18 -16.23 -32.18
C ILE A 23 38.11 -17.44 -32.23
N TRP A 24 38.45 -17.98 -31.06
CA TRP A 24 39.21 -19.23 -30.97
C TRP A 24 38.27 -20.42 -30.89
N ASP A 25 38.54 -21.42 -31.73
CA ASP A 25 37.77 -22.66 -31.77
C ASP A 25 37.66 -23.31 -30.39
N ARG A 26 36.43 -23.68 -30.03
CA ARG A 26 36.08 -24.39 -28.78
C ARG A 26 36.43 -23.64 -27.49
N THR A 27 36.56 -22.31 -27.55
CA THR A 27 36.73 -21.48 -26.36
C THR A 27 35.69 -20.37 -26.30
N GLY A 28 35.44 -19.82 -25.11
CA GLY A 28 34.57 -18.66 -24.91
C GLY A 28 35.25 -17.31 -25.19
N LEU A 29 36.47 -17.29 -25.74
CA LEU A 29 37.26 -16.07 -25.93
C LEU A 29 36.98 -15.43 -27.29
N ILE A 30 36.61 -14.15 -27.24
CA ILE A 30 36.29 -13.32 -28.40
C ILE A 30 37.17 -12.06 -28.33
N ILE A 31 37.95 -11.82 -29.38
CA ILE A 31 38.72 -10.58 -29.52
C ILE A 31 38.12 -9.76 -30.66
N THR A 32 37.82 -8.50 -30.37
CA THR A 32 37.24 -7.56 -31.32
C THR A 32 38.25 -6.46 -31.63
N ALA A 33 38.55 -6.26 -32.91
CA ALA A 33 39.22 -5.06 -33.37
C ALA A 33 38.20 -3.93 -33.41
N MET A 34 38.46 -2.85 -32.68
CA MET A 34 37.57 -1.69 -32.58
C MET A 34 38.31 -0.42 -33.03
N GLU A 35 37.57 0.66 -33.25
CA GLU A 35 38.12 2.03 -33.43
C GLU A 35 38.66 2.61 -32.12
N HIS A 36 39.57 1.87 -31.47
CA HIS A 36 40.21 2.20 -30.21
C HIS A 36 41.66 1.69 -30.19
N ARG A 37 42.52 2.29 -29.36
CA ARG A 37 43.95 1.91 -29.27
C ARG A 37 44.19 0.52 -28.69
N VAL A 38 43.21 -0.01 -27.97
CA VAL A 38 43.26 -1.31 -27.29
C VAL A 38 42.18 -2.20 -27.88
N LEU A 39 42.53 -3.45 -28.18
CA LEU A 39 41.60 -4.46 -28.64
C LEU A 39 40.57 -4.77 -27.55
N GLY A 40 39.33 -5.02 -27.97
CA GLY A 40 38.30 -5.51 -27.05
C GLY A 40 38.52 -7.00 -26.82
N CYS A 41 38.67 -7.41 -25.57
CA CYS A 41 38.77 -8.81 -25.20
C CYS A 41 37.55 -9.17 -24.35
N TYR A 42 36.70 -10.04 -24.87
CA TYR A 42 35.49 -10.51 -24.22
C TYR A 42 35.59 -12.00 -23.99
N PHE A 43 35.22 -12.44 -22.79
CA PHE A 43 35.20 -13.85 -22.43
C PHE A 43 33.82 -14.22 -21.93
N ALA A 44 33.22 -15.22 -22.57
CA ALA A 44 31.91 -15.76 -22.22
C ALA A 44 32.07 -17.20 -21.70
N PRO A 45 32.13 -17.44 -20.38
CA PRO A 45 32.37 -18.77 -19.82
C PRO A 45 31.27 -19.78 -20.18
N SER A 46 30.06 -19.29 -20.48
CA SER A 46 28.94 -20.14 -20.89
C SER A 46 29.06 -20.70 -22.32
N LEU A 47 29.92 -20.14 -23.18
CA LEU A 47 30.17 -20.64 -24.54
C LEU A 47 31.27 -21.71 -24.58
N GLY A 48 32.19 -21.69 -23.62
CA GLY A 48 33.28 -22.65 -23.53
C GLY A 48 34.40 -22.19 -22.59
N ALA A 49 35.24 -23.14 -22.22
CA ALA A 49 36.41 -22.91 -21.36
C ALA A 49 37.39 -21.91 -21.98
N ALA A 50 38.20 -21.26 -21.13
CA ALA A 50 39.31 -20.43 -21.56
C ALA A 50 40.40 -21.29 -22.21
N PRO A 51 41.14 -20.74 -23.19
CA PRO A 51 42.27 -21.46 -23.76
C PRO A 51 43.35 -21.73 -22.69
N ALA A 52 44.11 -22.81 -22.87
CA ALA A 52 45.10 -23.26 -21.88
C ALA A 52 46.16 -22.22 -21.48
N TRP A 53 46.46 -21.25 -22.36
CA TRP A 53 47.40 -20.15 -22.09
C TRP A 53 46.77 -18.98 -21.32
N CYS A 54 45.45 -18.98 -21.12
CA CYS A 54 44.68 -18.01 -20.34
C CYS A 54 43.77 -18.69 -19.31
N SER A 55 44.25 -19.75 -18.66
CA SER A 55 43.49 -20.44 -17.60
C SER A 55 43.13 -19.54 -16.42
N PHE A 56 43.91 -18.48 -16.18
CA PHE A 56 43.64 -17.51 -15.11
C PHE A 56 42.35 -16.70 -15.32
N LEU A 57 41.87 -16.55 -16.58
CA LEU A 57 40.61 -15.86 -16.84
C LEU A 57 39.43 -16.57 -16.19
N GLU A 58 39.43 -17.91 -16.13
CA GLU A 58 38.35 -18.67 -15.49
C GLU A 58 38.28 -18.37 -14.00
N ASN A 59 39.44 -18.38 -13.32
CA ASN A 59 39.53 -18.04 -11.90
C ASN A 59 39.05 -16.60 -11.64
N LEU A 60 39.46 -15.64 -12.49
CA LEU A 60 39.01 -14.26 -12.36
C LEU A 60 37.50 -14.14 -12.57
N THR A 61 36.93 -14.86 -13.53
CA THR A 61 35.48 -14.86 -13.75
C THR A 61 34.69 -15.55 -12.65
N GLU A 62 35.25 -16.61 -12.05
CA GLU A 62 34.64 -17.32 -10.91
C GLU A 62 34.62 -16.42 -9.66
N GLU A 63 35.73 -15.72 -9.38
CA GLU A 63 35.77 -14.69 -8.32
C GLU A 63 34.77 -13.56 -8.58
N MET A 64 34.67 -13.08 -9.83
CA MET A 64 33.69 -12.04 -10.18
C MET A 64 32.24 -12.52 -10.08
N GLU A 65 31.96 -13.79 -10.34
CA GLU A 65 30.63 -14.39 -10.19
C GLU A 65 30.24 -14.48 -8.71
N GLU A 66 31.18 -14.82 -7.83
CA GLU A 66 30.99 -14.77 -6.37
C GLU A 66 30.82 -13.34 -5.85
N GLU A 67 31.52 -12.36 -6.46
CA GLU A 67 31.48 -10.95 -6.10
C GLU A 67 30.32 -10.14 -6.71
N GLN A 68 29.42 -10.73 -7.51
CA GLN A 68 28.19 -10.04 -7.94
C GLN A 68 27.28 -9.81 -6.72
N ARG A 69 27.62 -8.74 -6.00
CA ARG A 69 26.99 -8.22 -4.80
C ARG A 69 25.51 -7.95 -5.06
N PRO A 70 24.65 -8.18 -4.05
CA PRO A 70 23.24 -7.79 -4.12
C PRO A 70 23.15 -6.31 -4.50
N SER A 71 22.17 -5.97 -5.33
CA SER A 71 22.02 -4.62 -5.82
C SER A 71 21.96 -3.68 -4.61
N MET A 72 22.70 -2.57 -4.66
CA MET A 72 22.84 -1.61 -3.54
C MET A 72 21.52 -0.97 -3.10
N TYR A 73 20.40 -1.35 -3.73
CA TYR A 73 19.05 -0.86 -3.49
C TYR A 73 18.06 -1.93 -3.01
N ASP A 74 18.43 -3.21 -2.93
CA ASP A 74 17.50 -4.25 -2.44
C ASP A 74 17.08 -4.02 -0.99
N ASP A 75 17.96 -3.41 -0.18
CA ASP A 75 17.69 -3.12 1.23
C ASP A 75 17.03 -1.75 1.47
N TYR A 76 16.72 -0.98 0.42
CA TYR A 76 16.13 0.35 0.57
C TYR A 76 14.69 0.40 0.07
N ARG A 77 13.80 0.92 0.91
CA ARG A 77 12.41 1.21 0.56
C ARG A 77 12.21 2.71 0.32
N PHE A 78 11.59 3.05 -0.80
CA PHE A 78 11.11 4.40 -1.04
C PHE A 78 9.88 4.70 -0.16
N VAL A 79 9.92 5.86 0.51
CA VAL A 79 8.90 6.36 1.43
C VAL A 79 8.57 7.80 1.04
N THR A 80 7.28 8.15 0.96
CA THR A 80 6.85 9.52 0.68
C THR A 80 7.00 10.41 1.91
N ARG A 81 6.96 11.73 1.74
CA ARG A 81 7.03 12.68 2.87
C ARG A 81 5.89 12.48 3.86
N GLU A 82 4.69 12.18 3.36
CA GLU A 82 3.50 11.90 4.17
C GLU A 82 3.66 10.60 4.98
N GLU A 83 4.19 9.54 4.36
CA GLU A 83 4.45 8.28 5.06
C GLU A 83 5.53 8.43 6.13
N LEU A 84 6.56 9.24 5.87
CA LEU A 84 7.63 9.51 6.83
C LEU A 84 7.10 10.25 8.07
N GLU A 85 6.19 11.20 7.87
CA GLU A 85 5.51 11.93 8.95
C GLU A 85 4.58 11.01 9.75
N ARG A 86 3.80 10.15 9.06
CA ARG A 86 2.93 9.15 9.68
C ARG A 86 3.70 8.14 10.55
N LEU A 87 4.92 7.80 10.15
CA LEU A 87 5.82 6.91 10.88
C LEU A 87 6.62 7.63 11.98
N GLY A 88 6.47 8.95 12.14
CA GLY A 88 7.17 9.73 13.16
C GLY A 88 8.67 9.93 12.89
N MET A 89 9.12 9.69 11.65
CA MET A 89 10.54 9.77 11.25
C MET A 89 10.93 11.12 10.63
N SER A 90 10.09 12.14 10.77
CA SER A 90 10.33 13.50 10.23
C SER A 90 11.60 14.15 10.80
N HIS A 91 12.02 13.78 12.00
CA HIS A 91 13.26 14.25 12.65
C HIS A 91 14.54 13.68 12.03
N LEU A 92 14.46 12.58 11.27
CA LEU A 92 15.62 11.96 10.61
C LEU A 92 15.96 12.64 9.27
N VAL A 93 15.17 13.61 8.82
CA VAL A 93 15.40 14.34 7.57
C VAL A 93 16.71 15.14 7.68
N GLY A 94 17.63 14.90 6.74
CA GLY A 94 18.97 15.51 6.73
C GLY A 94 20.07 14.66 7.39
N THR A 95 19.72 13.53 8.00
CA THR A 95 20.69 12.54 8.50
C THR A 95 21.05 11.52 7.42
N ALA A 96 22.21 10.85 7.57
CA ALA A 96 22.65 9.80 6.64
C ALA A 96 21.74 8.56 6.58
N MET A 97 20.73 8.47 7.46
CA MET A 97 19.77 7.36 7.51
C MET A 97 18.67 7.47 6.45
N LEU A 98 18.43 8.67 5.92
CA LEU A 98 17.44 8.93 4.87
C LEU A 98 18.16 9.48 3.64
N ARG A 99 18.00 8.82 2.50
CA ARG A 99 18.53 9.32 1.23
C ARG A 99 17.43 10.03 0.45
N ALA A 100 17.51 11.35 0.33
CA ALA A 100 16.57 12.13 -0.45
C ALA A 100 16.61 11.72 -1.93
N TYR A 101 15.45 11.47 -2.52
CA TYR A 101 15.33 11.12 -3.94
C TYR A 101 14.02 11.65 -4.52
N MET A 102 14.14 12.50 -5.55
CA MET A 102 13.05 13.21 -6.26
C MET A 102 12.07 13.96 -5.34
N HIS A 103 11.12 13.25 -4.74
CA HIS A 103 10.01 13.79 -3.93
C HIS A 103 9.77 12.98 -2.64
N GLY A 104 10.71 12.11 -2.27
CA GLY A 104 10.63 11.27 -1.08
C GLY A 104 12.02 10.90 -0.54
N PHE A 105 12.06 9.82 0.22
CA PHE A 105 13.27 9.34 0.88
C PHE A 105 13.40 7.83 0.71
N PHE A 106 14.60 7.36 0.43
CA PHE A 106 14.96 5.97 0.60
C PHE A 106 15.37 5.74 2.06
N VAL A 107 14.76 4.72 2.66
CA VAL A 107 14.97 4.29 4.05
C VAL A 107 15.42 2.84 4.03
N ASP A 108 16.40 2.48 4.86
CA ASP A 108 16.76 1.07 5.06
C ASP A 108 15.52 0.28 5.52
N ASN A 109 15.26 -0.85 4.87
CA ASN A 109 14.12 -1.71 5.11
C ASN A 109 14.04 -2.17 6.58
N ARG A 110 15.19 -2.34 7.25
CA ARG A 110 15.26 -2.67 8.68
C ARG A 110 14.75 -1.53 9.55
N LEU A 111 15.09 -0.28 9.20
CA LEU A 111 14.63 0.90 9.92
C LEU A 111 13.13 1.13 9.67
N TYR A 112 12.69 1.00 8.42
CA TYR A 112 11.28 1.09 8.04
C TYR A 112 10.42 0.06 8.80
N GLY A 113 10.87 -1.20 8.89
CA GLY A 113 10.16 -2.25 9.61
C GLY A 113 10.00 -1.95 11.11
N LYS A 114 11.06 -1.44 11.76
CA LYS A 114 11.01 -1.01 13.17
C LYS A 114 10.07 0.18 13.38
N ALA A 115 10.16 1.20 12.52
CA ALA A 115 9.31 2.37 12.60
C ALA A 115 7.83 2.00 12.41
N LYS A 116 7.53 1.11 11.46
CA LYS A 116 6.17 0.60 11.24
C LYS A 116 5.63 -0.17 12.43
N ALA A 117 6.45 -1.01 13.07
CA ALA A 117 6.06 -1.74 14.28
C ALA A 117 5.73 -0.80 15.46
N ILE A 118 6.47 0.30 15.59
CA ILE A 118 6.25 1.31 16.65
C ILE A 118 5.05 2.21 16.33
N ALA A 119 4.89 2.63 15.07
CA ALA A 119 3.81 3.53 14.66
C ALA A 119 2.44 2.82 14.64
N GLU A 120 2.40 1.52 14.38
CA GLU A 120 1.16 0.74 14.31
C GLU A 120 1.12 -0.47 15.27
N PRO A 121 1.26 -0.31 16.60
CA PRO A 121 1.32 -1.44 17.53
C PRO A 121 0.03 -2.27 17.57
N PHE A 122 -1.11 -1.64 17.28
CA PHE A 122 -2.44 -2.25 17.36
C PHE A 122 -3.06 -2.57 16.01
N SER A 123 -2.32 -2.48 14.89
CA SER A 123 -2.89 -2.73 13.55
C SER A 123 -3.50 -4.13 13.45
N TYR A 124 -2.82 -5.14 14.00
CA TYR A 124 -3.31 -6.52 13.99
C TYR A 124 -4.53 -6.72 14.89
N GLU A 125 -4.53 -6.13 16.08
CA GLU A 125 -5.66 -6.22 17.02
C GLU A 125 -6.89 -5.47 16.51
N LYS A 126 -6.72 -4.27 15.93
CA LYS A 126 -7.80 -3.52 15.28
C LYS A 126 -8.34 -4.25 14.06
N TYR A 127 -7.48 -4.86 13.25
CA TYR A 127 -7.93 -5.68 12.11
C TYR A 127 -8.74 -6.89 12.59
N ARG A 128 -8.29 -7.55 13.68
CA ARG A 128 -9.03 -8.66 14.29
C ARG A 128 -10.37 -8.22 14.88
N SER A 129 -10.42 -7.10 15.62
CA SER A 129 -11.66 -6.61 16.22
C SER A 129 -12.67 -6.22 15.14
N GLN A 130 -12.25 -5.51 14.10
CA GLN A 130 -13.11 -5.17 12.96
C GLN A 130 -13.64 -6.41 12.24
N LYS A 131 -12.81 -7.44 12.04
CA LYS A 131 -13.25 -8.71 11.45
C LYS A 131 -14.24 -9.48 12.34
N VAL A 132 -14.08 -9.41 13.65
CA VAL A 132 -15.03 -10.01 14.61
C VAL A 132 -16.35 -9.23 14.60
N GLU A 133 -16.31 -7.90 14.60
CA GLU A 133 -17.49 -7.04 14.50
C GLU A 133 -18.24 -7.24 13.18
N GLU A 134 -17.53 -7.34 12.06
CA GLU A 134 -18.10 -7.62 10.74
C GLU A 134 -18.83 -8.96 10.73
N LYS A 135 -18.22 -10.01 11.32
CA LYS A 135 -18.86 -11.33 11.47
C LYS A 135 -20.08 -11.27 12.39
N LEU A 136 -19.98 -10.62 13.54
CA LEU A 136 -21.12 -10.46 14.46
C LEU A 136 -22.25 -9.65 13.82
N ALA A 137 -21.93 -8.63 13.02
CA ALA A 137 -22.91 -7.84 12.28
C ALA A 137 -23.61 -8.69 11.20
N ALA A 138 -22.87 -9.52 10.48
CA ALA A 138 -23.45 -10.46 9.51
C ALA A 138 -24.38 -11.49 10.18
N GLU A 139 -23.99 -12.03 11.34
CA GLU A 139 -24.84 -12.92 12.16
C GLU A 139 -26.09 -12.20 12.71
N ARG A 140 -25.97 -10.93 13.11
CA ARG A 140 -27.11 -10.11 13.56
C ARG A 140 -28.06 -9.78 12.41
N ALA A 141 -27.55 -9.45 11.23
CA ALA A 141 -28.35 -9.15 10.04
C ALA A 141 -29.14 -10.38 9.56
N THR A 142 -28.53 -11.57 9.63
CA THR A 142 -29.21 -12.83 9.33
C THR A 142 -30.27 -13.19 10.38
N ARG A 143 -30.05 -12.88 11.67
CA ARG A 143 -31.00 -13.15 12.76
C ARG A 143 -32.28 -12.31 12.71
N ILE A 144 -32.24 -11.07 12.21
CA ILE A 144 -33.36 -10.11 12.36
C ILE A 144 -34.47 -10.28 11.30
N THR A 145 -34.24 -11.02 10.21
CA THR A 145 -35.26 -11.16 9.16
C THR A 145 -36.14 -12.40 9.36
N VAL A 146 -36.85 -12.50 10.49
CA VAL A 146 -37.98 -13.44 10.61
C VAL A 146 -39.13 -12.87 9.75
N LYS A 147 -39.14 -13.20 8.45
CA LYS A 147 -40.30 -12.97 7.59
C LYS A 147 -41.44 -13.82 8.13
N LYS A 148 -42.31 -13.24 8.98
CA LYS A 148 -43.55 -13.87 9.41
C LYS A 148 -44.38 -14.19 8.16
N LYS A 149 -44.36 -15.44 7.71
CA LYS A 149 -45.26 -15.90 6.64
C LYS A 149 -46.68 -15.84 7.17
N ALA A 150 -47.57 -15.21 6.41
CA ALA A 150 -48.98 -15.17 6.73
C ALA A 150 -49.52 -16.62 6.87
N PRO A 151 -50.29 -16.93 7.93
CA PRO A 151 -50.85 -18.27 8.14
C PRO A 151 -51.83 -18.63 7.01
N LYS A 152 -51.86 -19.93 6.66
CA LYS A 152 -52.58 -20.46 5.49
C LYS A 152 -54.11 -20.42 5.63
N VAL A 153 -54.62 -20.30 6.85
CA VAL A 153 -56.05 -20.20 7.15
C VAL A 153 -56.30 -18.83 7.78
N ASN A 154 -57.34 -18.12 7.33
CA ASN A 154 -57.68 -16.75 7.72
C ASN A 154 -56.69 -15.64 7.29
N ALA A 155 -55.99 -15.84 6.17
CA ALA A 155 -55.08 -14.82 5.59
C ALA A 155 -55.75 -13.45 5.38
N ALA A 156 -57.04 -13.43 5.01
CA ALA A 156 -57.81 -12.19 4.83
C ALA A 156 -58.05 -11.42 6.15
N LEU A 157 -58.20 -12.13 7.28
CA LEU A 157 -58.37 -11.52 8.59
C LEU A 157 -57.05 -10.92 9.09
N VAL A 158 -55.94 -11.61 8.87
CA VAL A 158 -54.60 -11.14 9.24
C VAL A 158 -54.23 -9.88 8.46
N ALA A 159 -54.49 -9.84 7.15
CA ALA A 159 -54.26 -8.64 6.33
C ALA A 159 -55.12 -7.44 6.77
N LYS A 160 -56.33 -7.69 7.29
CA LYS A 160 -57.19 -6.64 7.86
C LYS A 160 -56.64 -6.13 9.18
N LEU A 161 -56.23 -7.02 10.08
CA LEU A 161 -55.62 -6.67 11.37
C LEU A 161 -54.31 -5.88 11.20
N GLU A 162 -53.46 -6.23 10.24
CA GLU A 162 -52.23 -5.48 9.94
C GLU A 162 -52.53 -4.07 9.40
N ARG A 163 -53.52 -3.93 8.51
CA ARG A 163 -53.95 -2.61 8.02
C ARG A 163 -54.56 -1.74 9.13
N ASP A 164 -55.33 -2.34 10.02
CA ASP A 164 -55.95 -1.62 11.14
C ASP A 164 -54.90 -1.23 12.20
N ALA A 165 -53.90 -2.08 12.46
CA ALA A 165 -52.77 -1.76 13.34
C ALA A 165 -51.89 -0.62 12.80
N VAL A 166 -51.63 -0.58 11.48
CA VAL A 166 -50.89 0.53 10.85
C VAL A 166 -51.68 1.83 10.87
N LYS A 167 -53.01 1.77 10.69
CA LYS A 167 -53.89 2.95 10.79
C LYS A 167 -53.97 3.52 12.20
N GLU A 168 -54.01 2.67 13.22
CA GLU A 168 -54.02 3.11 14.62
C GLU A 168 -52.65 3.66 15.06
N ALA A 169 -51.54 3.05 14.62
CA ALA A 169 -50.19 3.60 14.87
C ALA A 169 -49.98 4.97 14.20
N GLY A 170 -50.54 5.18 13.00
CA GLY A 170 -50.50 6.47 12.30
C GLY A 170 -51.27 7.59 13.02
N LYS A 171 -52.41 7.28 13.65
CA LYS A 171 -53.22 8.25 14.41
C LYS A 171 -52.54 8.71 15.72
N VAL A 172 -51.79 7.83 16.38
CA VAL A 172 -51.05 8.17 17.61
C VAL A 172 -49.87 9.11 17.32
N GLY A 173 -49.20 8.96 16.17
CA GLY A 173 -48.10 9.83 15.74
C GLY A 173 -48.55 11.25 15.34
N ASP A 174 -49.73 11.40 14.75
CA ASP A 174 -50.26 12.70 14.31
C ASP A 174 -50.71 13.58 15.49
N GLY A 175 -51.25 12.96 16.55
CA GLY A 175 -51.63 13.65 17.79
C GLY A 175 -50.42 14.22 18.56
N ALA A 176 -49.27 13.56 18.51
CA ALA A 176 -48.03 14.06 19.15
C ALA A 176 -47.42 15.25 18.39
N LYS A 177 -47.40 15.20 17.04
CA LYS A 177 -46.92 16.32 16.20
C LYS A 177 -47.79 17.57 16.31
N LYS A 178 -49.11 17.43 16.50
CA LYS A 178 -50.03 18.56 16.70
C LYS A 178 -49.87 19.23 18.07
N ARG A 179 -49.43 18.49 19.10
CA ARG A 179 -49.12 19.05 20.43
C ARG A 179 -47.80 19.82 20.42
N GLN A 180 -46.79 19.33 19.72
CA GLN A 180 -45.48 19.98 19.63
C GLN A 180 -45.50 21.26 18.77
N ARG A 181 -46.29 21.28 17.69
CA ARG A 181 -46.53 22.51 16.91
C ARG A 181 -47.32 23.60 17.63
N ARG A 182 -48.09 23.25 18.68
CA ARG A 182 -48.78 24.25 19.51
C ARG A 182 -47.84 24.84 20.58
N SER A 183 -46.95 24.04 21.16
CA SER A 183 -45.96 24.54 22.13
C SER A 183 -44.90 25.45 21.49
N ASP A 184 -44.53 25.24 20.24
CA ASP A 184 -43.56 26.11 19.54
C ASP A 184 -44.16 27.45 19.05
N ALA A 185 -45.50 27.60 19.05
CA ALA A 185 -46.17 28.83 18.62
C ALA A 185 -46.53 29.79 19.78
N ASP A 186 -46.56 29.29 21.03
CA ASP A 186 -46.81 30.08 22.24
C ASP A 186 -45.52 30.62 22.91
N ALA A 187 -44.33 30.31 22.36
CA ALA A 187 -43.03 30.67 22.96
C ALA A 187 -42.32 31.88 22.30
N ASP A 188 -42.92 32.53 21.29
CA ASP A 188 -42.31 33.65 20.55
C ASP A 188 -43.01 35.01 20.80
N SER A 189 -43.71 35.15 21.93
CA SER A 189 -44.18 36.46 22.40
C SER A 189 -43.97 36.61 23.90
N ASP A 190 -42.74 36.80 24.36
CA ASP A 190 -42.41 37.58 25.57
C ASP A 190 -40.89 37.64 25.76
N GLY A 191 -40.29 38.82 25.57
CA GLY A 191 -38.89 39.03 25.96
C GLY A 191 -38.13 40.17 25.28
N GLU A 192 -38.70 41.37 25.17
CA GLU A 192 -37.87 42.59 25.04
C GLU A 192 -37.29 42.98 26.40
N GLY A 193 -35.98 43.28 26.45
CA GLY A 193 -35.43 44.26 27.40
C GLY A 193 -34.18 43.88 28.19
N GLY A 194 -33.03 44.49 27.81
CA GLY A 194 -32.17 45.17 28.78
C GLY A 194 -30.80 44.57 29.16
N GLY A 195 -29.73 45.14 28.60
CA GLY A 195 -28.75 45.94 29.37
C GLY A 195 -27.64 45.28 30.23
N ALA A 196 -26.41 45.35 29.69
CA ALA A 196 -25.16 45.86 30.30
C ALA A 196 -24.42 45.19 31.50
N GLY A 197 -23.08 45.15 31.37
CA GLY A 197 -22.06 45.01 32.44
C GLY A 197 -21.59 43.57 32.69
N GLY A 198 -20.32 43.21 32.86
CA GLY A 198 -19.07 43.91 33.11
C GLY A 198 -18.10 42.95 33.83
N VAL A 199 -16.90 42.77 33.27
CA VAL A 199 -15.57 42.48 33.89
C VAL A 199 -15.44 41.55 35.12
N GLY A 200 -14.56 40.54 35.03
CA GLY A 200 -13.55 40.27 36.08
C GLY A 200 -13.34 38.83 36.59
N GLY A 201 -12.07 38.40 36.61
CA GLY A 201 -11.46 37.42 37.55
C GLY A 201 -11.50 35.94 37.13
N LEU A 202 -10.41 35.22 36.80
CA LEU A 202 -9.11 34.89 37.46
C LEU A 202 -9.18 33.66 38.41
N LEU A 203 -8.15 32.78 38.27
CA LEU A 203 -7.70 31.62 39.08
C LEU A 203 -8.19 30.24 38.56
N GLU A 204 -7.31 29.37 38.03
CA GLU A 204 -6.39 28.39 38.73
C GLU A 204 -7.21 27.42 39.62
N ASP A 205 -7.18 26.10 39.48
CA ASP A 205 -6.08 25.13 39.24
C ASP A 205 -6.34 24.14 38.09
#